data_AF-A0A417YUY6-F1
#
_entry.id   AF-A0A417YUY6-F1
#
_cell.length_a   1.000
_cell.length_b   1.000
_cell.length_c   1.000
_cell.angle_alpha   90.00
_cell.angle_beta   90.00
_cell.angle_gamma   90.00
#
_symmetry.space_group_name_H-M   'P 1'
#
loop_
_entity.id
_entity.type
_entity.pdbx_description
1 polymer ?
#
loop_
_entity_poly.entity_id
_entity_poly.type
_entity_poly.pdbx_seq_one_letter_code
_entity_poly.pdbx_strand_id
1 'polypeptide(L)'
;MKNPVVPFIMIMVLGIGLMFILSFKGLGDMKEVAEGGKAGGEKTTEVAKPEDLYQDKGCIGCHGEQLEGKSGPKLSDVGSKLDEGEIKDIIVNGKGSMPQGLATGADADALAKWLADKK
;
A
#
# COMPACT_ATOMS: atom_id res chain seq x y z
N MET A 1 28.54 41.45 -15.20
CA MET A 1 27.80 40.43 -15.97
C MET A 1 27.48 39.29 -15.01
N LYS A 2 26.21 39.14 -14.63
CA LYS A 2 25.76 38.22 -13.57
C LYS A 2 25.72 36.82 -14.17
N ASN A 3 26.58 35.92 -13.69
CA ASN A 3 26.70 34.58 -14.25
C ASN A 3 25.43 33.79 -13.88
N PRO A 4 24.55 33.44 -14.84
CA PRO A 4 23.23 32.89 -14.57
C PRO A 4 23.27 31.51 -13.89
N VAL A 5 24.45 30.89 -13.81
CA VAL A 5 24.71 29.58 -13.19
C VAL A 5 24.86 29.65 -11.66
N VAL A 6 25.24 30.80 -11.10
CA VAL A 6 25.45 30.99 -9.65
C VAL A 6 24.20 30.67 -8.80
N PRO A 7 22.96 31.09 -9.16
CA PRO A 7 21.78 30.70 -8.40
C PRO A 7 21.50 29.19 -8.45
N PHE A 8 21.82 28.52 -9.57
CA PHE A 8 21.60 27.07 -9.69
C PHE A 8 22.57 26.27 -8.82
N ILE A 9 23.84 26.68 -8.73
CA ILE A 9 24.84 26.03 -7.85
C ILE A 9 24.46 26.21 -6.38
N MET A 10 23.95 27.37 -5.99
CA MET A 10 23.48 27.61 -4.61
C MET A 10 22.32 26.70 -4.23
N ILE A 11 21.32 26.52 -5.11
CA ILE A 11 20.19 25.62 -4.86
C ILE A 11 20.64 24.16 -4.76
N MET A 12 21.59 23.75 -5.61
CA MET A 12 22.12 22.38 -5.61
C MET A 12 22.88 22.05 -4.32
N VAL A 13 23.72 22.96 -3.83
CA VAL A 13 24.46 22.76 -2.57
C VAL A 13 23.50 22.75 -1.37
N LEU A 14 22.49 23.61 -1.37
CA LEU A 14 21.50 23.70 -0.29
C LEU A 14 20.62 22.43 -0.25
N GLY A 15 20.22 21.90 -1.41
CA GLY A 15 19.47 20.65 -1.51
C GLY A 15 20.27 19.41 -1.07
N ILE A 16 21.54 19.32 -1.46
CA ILE A 16 22.43 18.23 -1.02
C ILE A 16 22.65 18.31 0.49
N GLY A 17 22.88 19.51 1.05
CA GLY A 17 23.02 19.69 2.50
C GLY A 17 21.80 19.23 3.29
N LEU A 18 20.59 19.52 2.80
CA LEU A 18 19.33 19.15 3.46
C LEU A 18 19.12 17.62 3.48
N MET A 19 19.52 16.93 2.41
CA MET A 19 19.53 15.46 2.33
C MET A 19 20.47 14.82 3.36
N PHE A 20 21.67 15.36 3.54
CA PHE A 20 22.61 14.85 4.54
C PHE A 20 22.12 15.09 5.97
N ILE A 21 21.49 16.23 6.25
CA ILE A 21 20.93 16.53 7.58
C ILE A 21 19.76 15.59 7.93
N LEU A 22 18.84 15.33 6.99
CA LEU A 22 17.72 14.41 7.20
C LEU A 22 18.19 12.96 7.40
N SER A 23 19.28 12.56 6.73
CA SER A 23 19.86 11.21 6.87
C SER A 23 20.42 10.93 8.27
N PHE A 24 21.02 11.93 8.93
CA PHE A 24 21.48 11.78 10.31
C PHE A 24 20.33 11.75 11.34
N LYS A 25 19.22 12.46 11.08
CA LYS A 25 18.03 12.45 11.96
C LYS A 25 17.18 11.19 11.81
N GLY A 26 17.22 10.52 10.65
CA GLY A 26 16.42 9.31 10.38
C GLY A 26 16.88 8.04 11.12
N LEU A 27 18.16 7.96 11.54
CA LEU A 27 18.68 6.75 12.20
C LEU A 27 18.43 6.69 13.73
N GLY A 28 17.95 7.77 14.35
CA GLY A 28 17.82 7.89 15.81
C GLY A 28 16.42 7.63 16.39
N ASP A 29 15.36 7.77 15.59
CA ASP A 29 13.98 7.81 16.06
C ASP A 29 13.14 6.67 15.44
N MET A 30 13.53 5.41 15.66
CA MET A 30 12.72 4.23 15.29
C MET A 30 11.64 3.86 16.33
N LYS A 31 11.46 4.64 17.41
CA LYS A 31 10.57 4.29 18.53
C LYS A 31 9.33 5.18 18.72
N GLU A 32 9.06 6.11 17.81
CA GLU A 32 7.90 7.00 17.94
C GLU A 32 7.22 7.25 16.57
N VAL A 33 6.95 6.15 15.85
CA VAL A 33 6.13 6.16 14.62
C VAL A 33 5.02 5.11 14.69
N ALA A 34 4.59 4.78 15.91
CA ALA A 34 3.31 4.15 16.16
C ALA A 34 2.40 5.22 16.75
N GLU A 35 1.77 6.00 15.87
CA GLU A 35 0.48 6.68 16.01
C GLU A 35 0.44 7.94 15.13
N GLY A 36 -0.43 7.92 14.12
CA GLY A 36 -1.01 9.15 13.56
C GLY A 36 -0.30 9.79 12.36
N GLY A 37 -0.64 9.30 11.17
CA GLY A 37 -1.13 10.17 10.09
C GLY A 37 -0.16 11.10 9.34
N LYS A 38 0.03 10.75 8.06
CA LYS A 38 0.39 11.63 6.92
C LYS A 38 1.72 12.39 7.00
N ALA A 39 2.68 11.90 6.22
CA ALA A 39 3.10 12.48 4.94
C ALA A 39 4.58 12.23 4.70
N GLY A 40 4.94 11.88 3.46
CA GLY A 40 6.28 12.10 2.95
C GLY A 40 7.12 10.84 2.78
N GLY A 41 7.01 10.28 1.57
CA GLY A 41 8.13 9.74 0.81
C GLY A 41 9.15 8.88 1.56
N GLU A 42 8.89 7.58 1.58
CA GLU A 42 9.92 6.59 1.86
C GLU A 42 10.02 5.66 0.66
N LYS A 43 11.23 5.50 0.13
CA LYS A 43 11.57 4.40 -0.77
C LYS A 43 11.59 3.11 0.07
N THR A 44 10.42 2.66 0.47
CA THR A 44 10.19 1.28 0.89
C THR A 44 10.13 0.47 -0.41
N THR A 45 10.79 -0.68 -0.44
CA THR A 45 10.55 -1.74 -1.45
C THR A 45 9.08 -1.70 -1.84
N GLU A 46 8.79 -1.39 -3.11
CA GLU A 46 7.44 -1.08 -3.61
C GLU A 46 6.57 -2.33 -3.49
N VAL A 47 6.08 -2.62 -2.29
CA VAL A 47 4.96 -3.52 -2.06
C VAL A 47 3.77 -2.73 -2.58
N ALA A 48 3.28 -3.10 -3.76
CA ALA A 48 2.09 -2.51 -4.34
C ALA A 48 1.01 -2.38 -3.26
N LYS A 49 0.38 -1.21 -3.18
CA LYS A 49 -0.64 -0.98 -2.15
C LYS A 49 -1.75 -2.02 -2.35
N PRO A 50 -2.28 -2.61 -1.28
CA PRO A 50 -3.31 -3.63 -1.40
C PRO A 50 -4.58 -3.09 -2.09
N GLU A 51 -4.87 -1.79 -1.98
CA GLU A 51 -5.92 -1.13 -2.76
C GLU A 51 -5.64 -1.14 -4.27
N ASP A 52 -4.41 -0.85 -4.67
CA ASP A 52 -4.00 -0.85 -6.08
C ASP A 52 -4.05 -2.29 -6.63
N LEU A 53 -3.56 -3.27 -5.86
CA LEU A 53 -3.70 -4.69 -6.19
C LEU A 53 -5.18 -5.11 -6.32
N TYR A 54 -6.04 -4.64 -5.42
CA TYR A 54 -7.47 -4.96 -5.45
C TYR A 54 -8.13 -4.44 -6.72
N GLN A 55 -7.71 -3.26 -7.20
CA GLN A 55 -8.15 -2.72 -8.48
C GLN A 55 -7.53 -3.48 -9.67
N ASP A 56 -6.22 -3.70 -9.66
CA ASP A 56 -5.45 -4.31 -10.76
C ASP A 56 -5.84 -5.76 -11.02
N LYS A 57 -6.16 -6.51 -9.95
CA LYS A 57 -6.66 -7.89 -10.04
C LYS A 57 -8.14 -7.98 -10.41
N GLY A 58 -8.81 -6.83 -10.60
CA GLY A 58 -10.20 -6.77 -11.05
C GLY A 58 -11.24 -7.10 -9.99
N CYS A 59 -10.85 -7.16 -8.71
CA CYS A 59 -11.74 -7.51 -7.61
C CYS A 59 -12.91 -6.50 -7.49
N ILE A 60 -12.64 -5.22 -7.81
CA ILE A 60 -13.62 -4.12 -7.86
C ILE A 60 -14.84 -4.44 -8.74
N GLY A 61 -14.67 -5.28 -9.77
CA GLY A 61 -15.73 -5.59 -10.73
C GLY A 61 -16.88 -6.35 -10.09
N CYS A 62 -16.58 -7.21 -9.11
CA CYS A 62 -17.58 -8.01 -8.42
C CYS A 62 -17.86 -7.49 -7.01
N HIS A 63 -16.85 -7.01 -6.29
CA HIS A 63 -16.95 -6.67 -4.88
C HIS A 63 -17.10 -5.16 -4.63
N GLY A 64 -17.13 -4.34 -5.68
CA GLY A 64 -17.30 -2.90 -5.57
C GLY A 64 -16.00 -2.15 -5.25
N GLU A 65 -16.00 -0.84 -5.49
CA GLU A 65 -14.80 -0.02 -5.28
C GLU A 65 -14.51 0.17 -3.80
N GLN A 66 -15.55 0.33 -2.98
CA GLN A 66 -15.44 0.49 -1.53
C GLN A 66 -15.77 -0.79 -0.77
N LEU A 67 -15.60 -1.95 -1.42
CA LEU A 67 -15.92 -3.26 -0.85
C LEU A 67 -17.42 -3.43 -0.51
N GLU A 68 -18.30 -2.60 -1.08
CA GLU A 68 -19.74 -2.61 -0.79
C GLU A 68 -20.46 -3.88 -1.29
N GLY A 69 -19.84 -4.63 -2.20
CA GLY A 69 -20.45 -5.75 -2.91
C GLY A 69 -21.28 -5.28 -4.11
N LYS A 70 -21.10 -5.94 -5.25
CA LYS A 70 -21.91 -5.73 -6.46
C LYS A 70 -22.46 -7.08 -6.92
N SER A 71 -21.73 -7.76 -7.80
CA SER A 71 -22.03 -9.13 -8.25
C SER A 71 -21.54 -10.20 -7.27
N GLY A 72 -20.51 -9.87 -6.48
CA GLY A 72 -20.01 -10.64 -5.36
C GLY A 72 -20.43 -10.04 -4.03
N PRO A 73 -20.28 -10.79 -2.92
CA PRO A 73 -20.65 -10.33 -1.59
C PRO A 73 -19.85 -9.12 -1.13
N LYS A 74 -20.41 -8.37 -0.19
CA LYS A 74 -19.75 -7.26 0.51
C LYS A 74 -18.50 -7.77 1.24
N LEU A 75 -17.38 -7.04 1.12
CA LEU A 75 -16.10 -7.36 1.77
C LEU A 75 -15.69 -6.33 2.83
N SER A 76 -16.44 -5.25 3.04
CA SER A 76 -16.04 -4.19 3.97
C SER A 76 -16.00 -4.63 5.45
N ASP A 77 -16.54 -5.80 5.77
CA ASP A 77 -16.60 -6.41 7.11
C ASP A 77 -16.12 -7.89 7.07
N VAL A 78 -15.37 -8.28 6.04
CA VAL A 78 -14.97 -9.68 5.82
C VAL A 78 -14.02 -10.18 6.91
N GLY A 79 -13.14 -9.33 7.43
CA GLY A 79 -12.22 -9.65 8.54
C GLY A 79 -12.90 -9.86 9.89
N SER A 80 -14.20 -9.53 10.01
CA SER A 80 -15.02 -9.92 11.15
C SER A 80 -15.60 -11.33 11.01
N LYS A 81 -15.59 -11.90 9.79
CA LYS A 81 -16.21 -13.19 9.45
C LYS A 81 -15.20 -14.28 9.15
N LEU A 82 -14.06 -13.91 8.56
CA LEU A 82 -13.02 -14.81 8.07
C LEU A 82 -11.66 -14.33 8.56
N ASP A 83 -10.74 -15.27 8.79
CA ASP A 83 -9.35 -14.95 9.09
C ASP A 83 -8.51 -14.70 7.81
N GLU A 84 -7.31 -14.14 7.98
CA GLU A 84 -6.38 -13.85 6.88
C GLU A 84 -6.07 -15.09 6.03
N GLY A 85 -5.89 -16.26 6.65
CA GLY A 85 -5.60 -17.51 5.97
C GLY A 85 -6.78 -17.98 5.12
N GLU A 86 -8.00 -17.90 5.66
CA GLU A 86 -9.23 -18.22 4.93
C GLU A 86 -9.45 -17.26 3.75
N ILE A 87 -9.19 -15.96 3.94
CA ILE A 87 -9.33 -14.97 2.87
C ILE A 87 -8.31 -15.25 1.77
N LYS A 88 -7.05 -15.55 2.13
CA LYS A 88 -6.01 -15.94 1.17
C LYS A 88 -6.41 -17.19 0.39
N ASP A 89 -6.92 -18.20 1.07
CA ASP A 89 -7.35 -19.44 0.44
C ASP A 89 -8.44 -19.18 -0.61
N ILE A 90 -9.43 -18.34 -0.27
CA ILE A 90 -10.49 -17.93 -1.21
C ILE A 90 -9.93 -17.12 -2.39
N ILE A 91 -8.96 -16.23 -2.17
CA ILE A 91 -8.34 -15.45 -3.26
C ILE A 91 -7.60 -16.36 -4.24
N VAL A 92 -6.89 -17.37 -3.75
CA VAL A 92 -6.09 -18.28 -4.57
C VAL A 92 -6.96 -19.35 -5.24
N ASN A 93 -7.83 -20.01 -4.47
CA ASN A 93 -8.61 -21.15 -4.93
C ASN A 93 -10.01 -20.78 -5.47
N GLY A 94 -10.43 -19.53 -5.30
CA GLY A 94 -11.78 -19.09 -5.63
C GLY A 94 -12.83 -19.67 -4.67
N LYS A 95 -14.08 -19.21 -4.82
CA LYS A 95 -15.22 -19.71 -4.02
C LYS A 95 -16.54 -19.50 -4.75
N GLY A 96 -17.25 -20.59 -5.02
CA GLY A 96 -18.53 -20.54 -5.73
C GLY A 96 -18.36 -19.93 -7.12
N SER A 97 -18.94 -18.75 -7.32
CA SER A 97 -18.83 -17.99 -8.59
C SER A 97 -17.55 -17.14 -8.70
N MET A 98 -16.76 -17.01 -7.64
CA MET A 98 -15.49 -16.29 -7.68
C MET A 98 -14.43 -17.20 -8.34
N PRO A 99 -13.81 -16.79 -9.46
CA PRO A 99 -12.80 -17.59 -10.14
C PRO A 99 -11.52 -17.71 -9.30
N GLN A 100 -10.79 -18.80 -9.51
CA GLN A 100 -9.51 -19.05 -8.87
C GLN A 100 -8.36 -18.31 -9.57
N GLY A 101 -7.25 -18.10 -8.85
CA GLY A 101 -6.01 -17.57 -9.42
C GLY A 101 -6.03 -16.07 -9.74
N LEU A 102 -6.96 -15.30 -9.19
CA LEU A 102 -7.01 -13.83 -9.38
C LEU A 102 -5.80 -13.12 -8.79
N ALA A 103 -5.30 -13.59 -7.65
CA ALA A 103 -4.02 -13.19 -7.08
C ALA A 103 -3.33 -14.41 -6.47
N THR A 104 -2.00 -14.43 -6.49
CA THR A 104 -1.20 -15.55 -5.96
C THR A 104 0.06 -15.05 -5.27
N GLY A 105 0.67 -15.91 -4.44
CA GLY A 105 1.90 -15.58 -3.72
C GLY A 105 1.76 -14.30 -2.89
N ALA A 106 2.73 -13.40 -3.03
CA ALA A 106 2.80 -12.15 -2.28
C ALA A 106 1.58 -11.23 -2.49
N ASP A 107 0.96 -11.24 -3.69
CA ASP A 107 -0.23 -10.42 -3.96
C ASP A 107 -1.43 -10.92 -3.16
N ALA A 108 -1.60 -12.25 -3.07
CA ALA A 108 -2.67 -12.85 -2.29
C ALA A 108 -2.46 -12.61 -0.78
N ASP A 109 -1.22 -12.69 -0.30
CA ASP A 109 -0.86 -12.38 1.08
C ASP A 109 -1.19 -10.92 1.44
N ALA A 110 -0.77 -9.98 0.58
CA ALA A 110 -1.04 -8.55 0.80
C ALA A 110 -2.54 -8.22 0.81
N LEU A 111 -3.29 -8.78 -0.13
CA LEU A 111 -4.75 -8.59 -0.22
C LEU A 111 -5.49 -9.23 0.96
N ALA A 112 -5.10 -10.45 1.34
CA ALA A 112 -5.74 -11.16 2.43
C ALA A 112 -5.56 -10.45 3.76
N LYS A 113 -4.33 -10.00 4.05
CA LYS A 113 -4.02 -9.22 5.25
C LYS A 113 -4.83 -7.93 5.31
N TRP A 114 -4.86 -7.19 4.20
CA TRP A 114 -5.61 -5.94 4.12
C TRP A 114 -7.12 -6.12 4.31
N LEU A 115 -7.69 -7.21 3.77
CA LEU A 115 -9.10 -7.56 3.94
C LEU A 115 -9.43 -8.07 5.35
N ALA A 116 -8.51 -8.79 5.99
CA ALA A 116 -8.66 -9.25 7.38
C ALA A 116 -8.74 -8.09 8.39
N ASP A 117 -8.14 -6.94 8.05
CA ASP A 117 -8.24 -5.71 8.84
C ASP A 117 -9.59 -4.99 8.66
N LYS A 118 -10.42 -5.37 7.69
CA LYS A 118 -11.76 -4.79 7.45
C LYS A 118 -12.81 -5.49 8.31
N LYS A 119 -13.13 -4.89 9.47
CA LYS A 119 -14.04 -5.46 10.48
C LYS A 119 -15.36 -4.71 10.60
#